data_AF-A0A9P5PBF6-F1
#
_entry.id   AF-A0A9P5PBF6-F1
#
_cell.length_a   1.000
_cell.length_b   1.000
_cell.length_c   1.000
_cell.angle_alpha   90.00
_cell.angle_beta   90.00
_cell.angle_gamma   90.00
#
_symmetry.space_group_name_H-M   'P 1'
#
loop_
_entity.id
_entity.type
_entity.pdbx_description
1 polymer ?
#
loop_
_entity_poly.entity_id
_entity_poly.type
_entity_poly.pdbx_seq_one_letter_code
_entity_poly.pdbx_strand_id
1 'polypeptide(L)'
;MPGTLRSQWLQELKTLFLPKSIDIFQYDCPKSGNPGFWDPTGPFHSSKHQLQNRIILVTHSSLQNDFSRVYQSSRGASSWTKKPSELPQRTRELKETLYHQEYLTVSLDEAHEMRNLGPKYYSALTALKQGRIKLALTATPLLTSPKHGSSSRNTSFSFR
;
A
#
# COMPACT_ATOMS: atom_id res chain seq x y z
N MET A 1 6.85 0.37 2.60
CA MET A 1 7.83 0.75 3.63
C MET A 1 7.95 2.28 3.74
N PRO A 2 8.45 2.81 4.87
CA PRO A 2 8.86 4.21 4.98
C PRO A 2 9.90 4.59 3.92
N GLY A 3 9.92 5.85 3.50
CA GLY A 3 10.87 6.33 2.48
C GLY A 3 12.34 6.25 2.92
N THR A 4 12.58 6.40 4.22
CA THR A 4 13.91 6.30 4.84
C THR A 4 14.51 4.90 4.73
N LEU A 5 13.68 3.85 4.73
CA LEU A 5 14.12 2.46 4.66
C LEU A 5 14.28 1.95 3.22
N ARG A 6 13.99 2.76 2.20
CA ARG A 6 14.01 2.33 0.79
C ARG A 6 15.40 1.84 0.36
N SER A 7 16.45 2.57 0.72
CA SER A 7 17.82 2.20 0.35
C SER A 7 18.26 0.91 1.04
N GLN A 8 17.89 0.75 2.31
CA GLN A 8 18.14 -0.47 3.08
C GLN A 8 17.45 -1.68 2.44
N TRP A 9 16.14 -1.60 2.18
CA TRP A 9 15.38 -2.68 1.52
C TRP A 9 15.97 -3.05 0.16
N LEU A 10 16.38 -2.07 -0.64
CA LEU A 10 17.01 -2.33 -1.93
C LEU A 10 18.34 -3.09 -1.77
N GLN A 11 19.16 -2.71 -0.79
CA GLN A 11 20.43 -3.37 -0.52
C GLN A 11 20.21 -4.81 -0.04
N GLU A 12 19.31 -5.03 0.92
CA GLU A 12 19.01 -6.35 1.46
C GLU A 12 18.48 -7.31 0.38
N LEU A 13 17.57 -6.85 -0.49
CA LEU A 13 17.09 -7.65 -1.61
C LEU A 13 18.22 -8.01 -2.58
N LYS A 14 19.13 -7.07 -2.88
CA LYS A 14 20.30 -7.33 -3.72
C LYS A 14 21.30 -8.31 -3.09
N THR A 15 21.36 -8.36 -1.76
CA THR A 15 22.18 -9.33 -1.03
C THR A 15 21.51 -10.71 -0.97
N LEU A 16 20.18 -10.76 -0.83
CA LEU A 16 19.42 -12.00 -0.69
C LEU A 16 19.31 -12.79 -2.00
N PHE A 17 19.09 -12.08 -3.12
CA PHE A 17 18.86 -12.71 -4.42
C PHE A 17 20.13 -12.81 -5.25
N LEU A 18 20.22 -13.86 -6.08
CA LEU A 18 21.31 -14.00 -7.04
C LEU A 18 21.29 -12.84 -8.05
N PRO A 19 22.45 -12.36 -8.51
CA PRO A 19 22.49 -11.35 -9.56
C PRO A 19 21.68 -11.79 -10.79
N LYS A 20 20.81 -10.90 -11.28
CA LYS A 20 19.94 -11.12 -12.45
C LYS A 20 18.95 -12.28 -12.29
N SER A 21 18.60 -12.72 -11.08
CA SER A 21 17.50 -13.69 -10.89
C SER A 21 16.12 -13.04 -10.81
N ILE A 22 16.06 -11.78 -10.37
CA ILE A 22 14.85 -10.99 -10.23
C ILE A 22 15.08 -9.55 -10.71
N ASP A 23 13.99 -8.88 -11.08
CA ASP A 23 13.98 -7.43 -11.30
C ASP A 23 13.33 -6.71 -10.11
N ILE A 24 14.02 -5.68 -9.59
CA ILE A 24 13.54 -4.84 -8.49
C ILE A 24 13.22 -3.46 -9.04
N PHE A 25 11.94 -3.12 -9.05
CA PHE A 25 11.42 -1.85 -9.53
C PHE A 25 11.19 -0.90 -8.37
N GLN A 26 11.75 0.30 -8.44
CA GLN A 26 11.40 1.38 -7.51
C GLN A 26 10.23 2.16 -8.11
N TYR A 27 9.07 2.08 -7.46
CA TYR A 27 7.89 2.82 -7.89
C TYR A 27 7.73 4.07 -7.02
N ASP A 28 8.05 5.20 -7.63
CA ASP A 28 7.81 6.51 -7.07
C ASP A 28 6.61 7.16 -7.75
N CYS A 29 5.63 7.59 -6.95
CA CYS A 29 4.45 8.29 -7.44
C CYS A 29 4.44 9.71 -6.86
N PRO A 30 4.97 10.70 -7.60
CA PRO A 30 4.77 12.09 -7.23
C PRO A 30 3.28 12.47 -7.36
N LYS A 31 2.90 13.66 -6.89
CA LYS A 31 1.50 14.13 -7.00
C LYS A 31 1.00 14.19 -8.45
N SER A 32 1.90 14.40 -9.42
CA SER A 32 1.61 14.36 -10.86
C SER A 32 1.29 12.95 -11.37
N GLY A 33 1.65 11.91 -10.63
CA GLY A 33 1.51 10.51 -11.03
C GLY A 33 2.76 9.93 -11.68
N ASN A 34 2.68 8.64 -12.00
CA ASN A 34 3.71 7.93 -12.74
C ASN A 34 3.08 6.95 -13.76
N PRO A 35 2.38 7.48 -14.79
CA PRO A 35 1.73 6.63 -15.79
C PRO A 35 2.75 5.85 -16.63
N GLY A 36 3.92 6.44 -16.90
CA GLY A 36 4.98 5.81 -17.70
C GLY A 36 5.54 4.52 -17.09
N PHE A 37 5.38 4.29 -15.79
CA PHE A 37 5.77 3.03 -15.17
C PHE A 37 4.98 1.82 -15.71
N TRP A 38 3.68 2.03 -15.96
CA TRP A 38 2.72 1.00 -16.39
C TRP A 38 2.46 1.01 -17.90
N ASP A 39 3.11 1.89 -18.65
CA ASP A 39 3.01 1.92 -20.11
C ASP A 39 3.47 0.57 -20.69
N PRO A 40 2.92 0.10 -21.84
CA PRO A 40 3.39 -1.11 -22.50
C PRO A 40 4.91 -1.11 -22.79
N THR A 41 5.50 0.07 -22.99
CA THR A 41 6.94 0.29 -23.17
C THR A 41 7.66 0.69 -21.86
N GLY A 42 6.92 0.79 -20.77
CA GLY A 42 7.39 1.18 -19.45
C GLY A 42 8.32 0.14 -18.80
N PRO A 43 8.99 0.52 -17.70
CA PRO A 43 9.97 -0.34 -17.02
C PRO A 43 9.36 -1.66 -16.55
N PHE A 44 8.12 -1.65 -16.04
CA PHE A 44 7.51 -2.88 -15.56
C PHE A 44 7.22 -3.86 -16.70
N HIS A 45 6.63 -3.41 -17.81
CA HIS A 45 6.26 -4.28 -18.92
C HIS A 45 7.44 -4.70 -19.81
N SER A 46 8.50 -3.87 -19.89
CA SER A 46 9.71 -4.17 -20.67
C SER A 46 10.64 -5.22 -20.04
N SER A 47 10.43 -5.57 -18.77
CA SER A 47 11.22 -6.62 -18.11
C SER A 47 11.01 -8.00 -18.77
N LYS A 48 12.09 -8.76 -18.90
CA LYS A 48 12.08 -10.14 -19.44
C LYS A 48 11.83 -11.19 -18.35
N HIS A 49 11.95 -10.83 -17.07
CA HIS A 49 11.67 -11.75 -15.97
C HIS A 49 10.19 -12.11 -15.91
N GLN A 50 9.86 -13.34 -15.52
CA GLN A 50 8.47 -13.74 -15.26
C GLN A 50 7.88 -12.89 -14.12
N LEU A 51 6.55 -12.71 -14.08
CA LEU A 51 5.90 -11.80 -13.11
C LEU A 51 6.23 -12.16 -11.65
N GLN A 52 6.35 -13.44 -11.30
CA GLN A 52 6.74 -13.89 -9.97
C GLN A 52 8.17 -13.54 -9.57
N ASN A 53 9.02 -13.18 -10.53
CA ASN A 53 10.42 -12.78 -10.34
C ASN A 53 10.59 -11.26 -10.42
N ARG A 54 9.50 -10.50 -10.21
CA ARG A 54 9.49 -9.04 -10.19
C ARG A 54 9.07 -8.55 -8.82
N ILE A 55 9.82 -7.62 -8.25
CA ILE A 55 9.52 -6.99 -6.97
C ILE A 55 9.32 -5.50 -7.20
N ILE A 56 8.20 -4.95 -6.73
CA ILE A 56 7.96 -3.50 -6.74
C ILE A 56 8.15 -2.95 -5.32
N LEU A 57 9.12 -2.07 -5.17
CA LEU A 57 9.39 -1.32 -3.96
C LEU A 57 8.65 0.00 -3.98
N VAL A 58 7.74 0.19 -3.02
CA VAL A 58 6.89 1.38 -2.91
C VAL A 58 7.04 2.02 -1.53
N THR A 59 7.28 3.33 -1.53
CA THR A 59 7.28 4.14 -0.30
C THR A 59 5.86 4.45 0.17
N HIS A 60 5.63 4.59 1.48
CA HIS A 60 4.31 4.96 2.02
C HIS A 60 3.75 6.26 1.43
N SER A 61 4.62 7.23 1.17
CA SER A 61 4.25 8.49 0.52
C SER A 61 3.81 8.29 -0.93
N SER A 62 4.53 7.49 -1.71
CA SER A 62 4.14 7.17 -3.10
C SER A 62 2.84 6.38 -3.15
N LEU A 63 2.66 5.42 -2.25
CA LEU A 63 1.42 4.67 -2.11
C LEU A 63 0.23 5.62 -1.83
N GLN A 64 0.38 6.50 -0.84
CA GLN A 64 -0.64 7.49 -0.50
C GLN A 64 -0.93 8.47 -1.64
N ASN A 65 0.10 8.94 -2.34
CA ASN A 65 -0.06 9.86 -3.47
C ASN A 65 -0.85 9.19 -4.60
N ASP A 66 -0.49 7.96 -4.97
CA ASP A 66 -1.18 7.23 -6.02
C ASP A 66 -2.66 6.99 -5.65
N PHE A 67 -2.93 6.70 -4.36
CA PHE A 67 -4.29 6.55 -3.86
C PHE A 67 -5.08 7.86 -4.00
N SER A 68 -4.50 8.96 -3.53
CA SER A 68 -5.17 10.27 -3.50
C SER A 68 -5.47 10.82 -4.89
N ARG A 69 -4.75 10.34 -5.93
CA ARG A 69 -5.03 10.69 -7.33
C ARG A 69 -6.33 10.06 -7.82
N VAL A 70 -6.64 8.83 -7.38
CA VAL A 70 -7.81 8.09 -7.84
C VAL A 70 -9.01 8.35 -6.92
N TYR A 71 -8.77 8.41 -5.63
CA TYR A 71 -9.78 8.48 -4.60
C TYR A 71 -9.81 9.88 -3.99
N GLN A 72 -10.93 10.59 -4.15
CA GLN A 72 -11.13 11.88 -3.50
C GLN A 72 -12.03 11.73 -2.28
N SER A 73 -11.72 12.51 -1.25
CA SER A 73 -12.67 12.78 -0.16
C SER A 73 -13.68 13.80 -0.68
N SER A 74 -14.92 13.38 -0.93
CA SER A 74 -16.01 14.26 -1.36
C SER A 74 -16.33 15.31 -0.28
N ARG A 75 -15.75 16.52 -0.40
CA ARG A 75 -16.02 17.71 0.42
C ARG A 75 -15.49 17.65 1.86
N GLY A 76 -14.36 18.34 2.09
CA GLY A 76 -13.86 18.69 3.43
C GLY A 76 -13.31 17.51 4.25
N ALA A 77 -12.48 17.81 5.24
CA ALA A 77 -11.78 16.82 6.07
C ALA A 77 -12.69 15.83 6.82
N SER A 78 -14.02 16.02 6.79
CA SER A 78 -15.04 15.16 7.41
C SER A 78 -15.58 14.03 6.52
N SER A 79 -15.13 13.89 5.26
CA SER A 79 -15.70 12.93 4.29
C SER A 79 -15.02 11.56 4.23
N TRP A 80 -14.03 11.27 5.08
CA TRP A 80 -13.50 9.90 5.15
C TRP A 80 -14.55 8.99 5.77
N THR A 81 -14.83 7.87 5.08
CA THR A 81 -15.85 6.89 5.48
C THR A 81 -15.65 6.52 6.96
N LYS A 82 -16.71 6.64 7.77
CA LYS A 82 -16.63 6.29 9.21
C LYS A 82 -16.33 4.81 9.44
N LYS A 83 -16.49 3.99 8.39
CA LYS A 83 -16.27 2.55 8.42
C LYS A 83 -14.91 2.21 7.79
N PRO A 84 -14.08 1.41 8.48
CA PRO A 84 -12.78 1.00 7.97
C PRO A 84 -12.84 0.21 6.65
N SER A 85 -13.94 -0.51 6.38
CA SER A 85 -14.08 -1.38 5.21
C SER A 85 -14.52 -0.67 3.92
N GLU A 86 -15.12 0.51 4.03
CA GLU A 86 -15.70 1.25 2.91
C GLU A 86 -14.66 2.18 2.30
N LEU A 87 -14.33 1.99 1.02
CA LEU A 87 -13.43 2.88 0.30
C LEU A 87 -14.14 4.20 -0.05
N PRO A 88 -13.41 5.33 -0.07
CA PRO A 88 -13.93 6.59 -0.59
C PRO A 88 -14.34 6.47 -2.08
N GLN A 89 -15.10 7.45 -2.56
CA GLN A 89 -15.55 7.48 -3.95
C GLN A 89 -14.34 7.55 -4.91
N ARG A 90 -14.36 6.67 -5.90
CA ARG A 90 -13.39 6.66 -7.00
C ARG A 90 -13.74 7.78 -7.98
N THR A 91 -12.75 8.59 -8.36
CA THR A 91 -12.90 9.72 -9.29
C THR A 91 -12.15 9.54 -10.61
N ARG A 92 -11.21 8.58 -10.67
CA ARG A 92 -10.42 8.26 -11.87
C ARG A 92 -10.33 6.75 -12.10
N GLU A 93 -9.93 6.36 -13.30
CA GLU A 93 -9.63 4.95 -13.60
C GLU A 93 -8.39 4.47 -12.85
N LEU A 94 -8.34 3.15 -12.60
CA LEU A 94 -7.24 2.52 -11.87
C LEU A 94 -6.10 2.09 -12.79
N LYS A 95 -6.31 2.06 -14.11
CA LYS A 95 -5.48 1.32 -15.09
C LYS A 95 -3.98 1.57 -14.96
N GLU A 96 -3.59 2.78 -14.60
CA GLU A 96 -2.19 3.23 -14.48
C GLU A 96 -1.74 3.39 -13.03
N THR A 97 -2.28 2.59 -12.12
CA THR A 97 -2.01 2.68 -10.68
C THR A 97 -1.67 1.33 -10.10
N LEU A 98 -1.04 1.35 -8.93
CA LEU A 98 -0.78 0.15 -8.14
C LEU A 98 -2.07 -0.63 -7.84
N TYR A 99 -3.23 0.02 -7.88
CA TYR A 99 -4.52 -0.52 -7.47
C TYR A 99 -5.29 -1.24 -8.57
N HIS A 100 -4.79 -1.26 -9.82
CA HIS A 100 -5.36 -2.09 -10.89
C HIS A 100 -4.66 -3.44 -11.04
N GLN A 101 -3.45 -3.56 -10.50
CA GLN A 101 -2.63 -4.75 -10.65
C GLN A 101 -3.07 -5.84 -9.68
N GLU A 102 -2.78 -7.09 -10.03
CA GLU A 102 -2.89 -8.23 -9.13
C GLU A 102 -1.50 -8.64 -8.64
N TYR A 103 -1.35 -8.82 -7.33
CA TYR A 103 -0.08 -9.21 -6.73
C TYR A 103 -0.18 -10.60 -6.09
N LEU A 104 0.88 -11.39 -6.25
CA LEU A 104 1.01 -12.63 -5.49
C LEU A 104 1.14 -12.31 -3.99
N THR A 105 2.03 -11.38 -3.64
CA THR A 105 2.31 -10.98 -2.26
C THR A 105 2.34 -9.46 -2.15
N VAL A 106 1.71 -8.94 -1.10
CA VAL A 106 1.82 -7.53 -0.68
C VAL A 106 2.32 -7.50 0.75
N SER A 107 3.50 -6.90 0.94
CA SER A 107 4.15 -6.74 2.25
C SER A 107 4.19 -5.27 2.63
N LEU A 108 3.66 -4.98 3.81
CA LEU A 108 3.58 -3.65 4.37
C LEU A 108 4.47 -3.57 5.61
N ASP A 109 5.59 -2.89 5.47
CA ASP A 109 6.51 -2.59 6.56
C ASP A 109 6.07 -1.35 7.35
N GLU A 110 6.37 -1.29 8.64
CA GLU A 110 5.90 -0.26 9.59
C GLU A 110 4.38 0.00 9.53
N ALA A 111 3.60 -1.08 9.56
CA ALA A 111 2.14 -1.04 9.44
C ALA A 111 1.45 -0.20 10.53
N HIS A 112 2.10 0.01 11.69
CA HIS A 112 1.57 0.89 12.75
C HIS A 112 1.37 2.34 12.28
N GLU A 113 2.11 2.80 11.27
CA GLU A 113 1.94 4.13 10.69
C GLU A 113 0.59 4.32 9.98
N MET A 114 -0.12 3.22 9.70
CA MET A 114 -1.38 3.20 8.97
C MET A 114 -2.57 2.96 9.89
N ARG A 115 -2.43 3.07 11.21
CA ARG A 115 -3.50 2.78 12.19
C ARG A 115 -4.71 3.71 12.12
N ASN A 116 -4.54 4.94 11.65
CA ASN A 116 -5.59 5.97 11.66
C ASN A 116 -6.31 6.02 10.32
N LEU A 117 -7.64 6.03 10.35
CA LEU A 117 -8.45 6.20 9.14
C LEU A 117 -8.06 7.50 8.42
N GLY A 118 -7.88 7.38 7.10
CA GLY A 118 -7.42 8.46 6.24
C GLY A 118 -6.73 7.93 4.99
N PRO A 119 -6.18 8.82 4.14
CA PRO A 119 -5.57 8.44 2.87
C PRO A 119 -4.52 7.33 3.00
N LYS A 120 -3.69 7.38 4.05
CA LYS A 120 -2.61 6.43 4.29
C LYS A 120 -3.12 5.04 4.70
N TYR A 121 -4.20 4.98 5.49
CA TYR A 121 -4.87 3.72 5.84
C TYR A 121 -5.54 3.11 4.60
N TYR A 122 -6.33 3.91 3.86
CA TYR A 122 -7.06 3.39 2.71
C TYR A 122 -6.15 3.02 1.53
N SER A 123 -5.04 3.73 1.33
CA SER A 123 -4.04 3.35 0.33
C SER A 123 -3.44 1.97 0.63
N ALA A 124 -3.09 1.72 1.88
CA ALA A 124 -2.59 0.44 2.35
C ALA A 124 -3.65 -0.67 2.24
N LEU A 125 -4.88 -0.41 2.70
CA LEU A 125 -5.99 -1.35 2.59
C LEU A 125 -6.26 -1.75 1.14
N THR A 126 -6.23 -0.77 0.22
CA THR A 126 -6.50 -1.01 -1.20
C THR A 126 -5.38 -1.83 -1.82
N ALA A 127 -4.11 -1.54 -1.51
CA ALA A 127 -2.99 -2.36 -1.97
C ALA A 127 -3.06 -3.79 -1.42
N LEU A 128 -3.34 -3.97 -0.13
CA LEU A 128 -3.49 -5.29 0.48
C LEU A 128 -4.64 -6.09 -0.14
N LYS A 129 -5.72 -5.43 -0.58
CA LYS A 129 -6.82 -6.10 -1.30
C LYS A 129 -6.39 -6.68 -2.64
N GLN A 130 -5.34 -6.14 -3.28
CA GLN A 130 -4.79 -6.66 -4.53
C GLN A 130 -3.84 -7.85 -4.36
N GLY A 131 -3.40 -8.13 -3.13
CA GLY A 131 -2.52 -9.25 -2.82
C GLY A 131 -3.27 -10.55 -2.53
N ARG A 132 -2.78 -11.68 -3.05
CA ARG A 132 -3.22 -13.02 -2.60
C ARG A 132 -2.69 -13.34 -1.20
N ILE A 133 -1.42 -13.03 -0.96
CA ILE A 133 -0.75 -13.15 0.34
C ILE A 133 -0.51 -11.74 0.88
N LYS A 134 -0.86 -11.51 2.15
CA LYS A 134 -0.87 -10.18 2.78
C LYS A 134 -0.05 -10.23 4.05
N LEU A 135 1.02 -9.46 4.10
CA LEU A 135 1.90 -9.37 5.25
C LEU A 135 1.91 -7.93 5.76
N ALA A 136 1.64 -7.74 7.05
CA ALA A 136 1.77 -6.45 7.73
C ALA A 136 2.78 -6.62 8.86
N LEU A 137 3.90 -5.91 8.77
CA LEU A 137 5.03 -5.98 9.68
C LEU A 137 5.07 -4.70 10.50
N THR A 138 5.26 -4.84 11.81
CA THR A 138 5.46 -3.70 12.71
C THR A 138 6.24 -4.17 13.94
N ALA A 139 7.23 -3.38 14.36
CA ALA A 139 7.92 -3.61 15.62
C ALA A 139 7.07 -3.19 16.83
N THR A 140 6.13 -2.26 16.63
CA THR A 140 5.23 -1.78 17.69
C THR A 140 3.83 -2.36 17.48
N PRO A 141 3.43 -3.40 18.24
CA PRO A 141 2.04 -3.80 18.27
C PRO A 141 1.20 -2.65 18.84
N LEU A 142 -0.02 -2.49 18.34
CA LEU A 142 -0.92 -1.39 18.68
C LEU A 142 -1.18 -1.36 20.20
N LEU A 143 -0.49 -0.49 20.93
CA LEU A 143 -0.89 -0.08 22.28
C LEU A 143 -2.08 0.86 22.13
N THR A 144 -3.29 0.28 22.13
CA THR A 144 -4.49 1.06 22.42
C THR A 144 -4.49 1.31 23.92
N SER A 145 -4.04 2.49 24.37
CA SER A 145 -4.48 2.96 25.68
C SER A 145 -6.00 2.87 25.71
N PRO A 146 -6.62 2.16 26.67
CA PRO A 146 -8.05 2.25 26.85
C PRO A 146 -8.33 3.72 27.11
N LYS A 147 -9.09 4.39 26.24
CA LYS A 147 -9.76 5.62 26.68
C LYS A 147 -10.68 5.17 27.81
N HIS A 148 -10.26 5.38 29.05
CA HIS A 148 -11.14 5.31 30.22
C HIS A 148 -12.23 6.36 30.04
N GLY A 149 -13.34 5.91 29.46
CA GLY A 149 -14.63 6.56 29.45
C GLY A 149 -15.65 5.43 29.59
N SER A 150 -16.09 5.21 30.81
CA SER A 150 -17.09 4.22 31.24
C SER A 150 -18.26 4.04 30.26
N SER A 151 -18.48 2.82 29.76
CA SER A 151 -19.72 2.06 29.97
C SER A 151 -19.75 0.80 29.08
N SER A 152 -20.10 -0.31 29.71
CA SER A 152 -20.37 -1.66 29.20
C SER A 152 -21.10 -1.71 27.84
N ARG A 153 -20.54 -2.50 26.89
CA ARG A 153 -21.21 -3.69 26.35
C ARG A 153 -20.31 -4.54 25.45
N ASN A 154 -20.25 -5.82 25.79
CA ASN A 154 -19.66 -6.93 25.03
C ASN A 154 -20.22 -7.02 23.61
N THR A 155 -19.35 -7.07 22.60
CA THR A 155 -19.62 -7.79 21.34
C THR A 155 -18.33 -8.43 20.84
N SER A 156 -18.30 -9.76 20.89
CA SER A 156 -17.23 -10.60 20.33
C SER A 156 -17.21 -10.49 18.81
N PHE A 157 -16.03 -10.23 18.24
CA PHE A 157 -15.80 -10.29 16.79
C PHE A 157 -15.44 -11.73 16.39
N SER A 158 -16.29 -12.35 15.57
CA SER A 158 -15.98 -13.59 14.84
C SER A 158 -15.71 -13.22 13.38
N PHE A 159 -14.55 -13.61 12.86
CA PHE A 159 -14.31 -13.62 11.42
C PHE A 159 -14.93 -14.90 10.82
N ARG A 160 -15.73 -14.74 9.78
CA ARG A 160 -16.01 -15.75 8.76
C ARG A 160 -15.55 -15.19 7.43
#